data_AF-A0A3M1SUK6-F1
#
_entry.id   AF-A0A3M1SUK6-F1
#
_cell.length_a   1.000
_cell.length_b   1.000
_cell.length_c   1.000
_cell.angle_alpha   90.00
_cell.angle_beta   90.00
_cell.angle_gamma   90.00
#
_symmetry.space_group_name_H-M   'P 1'
#
loop_
_entity.id
_entity.type
_entity.pdbx_description
1 polymer ?
#
loop_
_entity_poly.entity_id
_entity_poly.type
_entity_poly.pdbx_seq_one_letter_code
_entity_poly.pdbx_strand_id
1 'polypeptide(L)'
;MFQDLKKAGASLVAWIVIFLFGFGCVCFDSGSGKPVPAAYIGAWKGSDGSTLEIGGNGKVNFKQIGTEFQGASLEIDEGEKVMRIKFFGFEVKKFNINTPPKGNRMVLDNVTYIKQGFSTQQDKSEEDYSGKNFSEGSEISESQIISLLRETILDFNEAIQREDFSEFIESRASTPFRQQFTPDQMASNFSTFIERKKQISPILAQVSGISPSYSHKLLEVNGYDVLEIEGSFNTKPVKTYFNNQYLLEDGKWKILKIAIRVR
;
A
#
# COMPACT_ATOMS: atom_id res chain seq x y z
N MET A 1 -26.59 49.38 54.08
CA MET A 1 -27.87 49.94 53.62
C MET A 1 -27.68 50.36 52.16
N PHE A 2 -28.28 49.62 51.21
CA PHE A 2 -28.57 49.95 49.79
C PHE A 2 -27.41 50.39 48.85
N GLN A 3 -27.36 50.05 47.57
CA GLN A 3 -28.01 49.07 46.71
C GLN A 3 -27.24 49.04 45.37
N ASP A 4 -27.36 47.92 44.64
CA ASP A 4 -27.35 47.75 43.18
C ASP A 4 -26.70 48.80 42.24
N LEU A 5 -25.82 48.32 41.35
CA LEU A 5 -25.94 48.64 39.92
C LEU A 5 -25.62 47.40 39.06
N LYS A 6 -26.59 47.05 38.21
CA LYS A 6 -26.64 45.89 37.31
C LYS A 6 -25.98 46.18 35.95
N LYS A 7 -25.48 45.08 35.35
CA LYS A 7 -25.36 44.74 33.91
C LYS A 7 -24.36 45.51 33.04
N ALA A 8 -23.44 44.78 32.38
CA ALA A 8 -23.67 44.24 31.03
C ALA A 8 -22.42 43.54 30.42
N GLY A 9 -22.63 42.33 29.89
CA GLY A 9 -21.95 41.73 28.72
C GLY A 9 -20.52 41.22 28.91
N ALA A 10 -20.03 40.18 28.23
CA ALA A 10 -20.61 39.13 27.41
C ALA A 10 -19.43 38.19 27.05
N SER A 11 -19.72 36.90 26.92
CA SER A 11 -19.02 35.93 26.05
C SER A 11 -17.55 35.58 26.30
N LEU A 12 -17.32 34.34 26.73
CA LEU A 12 -16.32 33.44 26.13
C LEU A 12 -16.56 31.98 26.53
N VAL A 13 -17.30 31.30 25.65
CA VAL A 13 -17.07 29.93 25.15
C VAL A 13 -16.35 28.95 26.09
N ALA A 14 -17.13 28.10 26.77
CA ALA A 14 -16.66 26.84 27.36
C ALA A 14 -17.33 25.68 26.62
N TRP A 15 -16.66 25.12 25.61
CA TRP A 15 -17.04 23.83 25.02
C TRP A 15 -16.42 22.72 25.83
N ILE A 16 -17.19 22.17 26.76
CA ILE A 16 -16.89 20.91 27.44
C ILE A 16 -17.33 19.78 26.51
N VAL A 17 -16.35 18.99 26.09
CA VAL A 17 -16.50 17.71 25.41
C VAL A 17 -17.13 16.72 26.38
N ILE A 18 -18.35 16.26 26.09
CA ILE A 18 -18.95 15.10 26.75
C ILE A 18 -18.89 13.92 25.78
N PHE A 19 -18.02 12.97 26.13
CA PHE A 19 -17.95 11.63 25.57
C PHE A 19 -19.27 10.88 25.86
N LEU A 20 -20.06 10.63 24.83
CA LEU A 20 -21.08 9.58 24.86
C LEU A 20 -20.49 8.34 24.18
N PHE A 21 -20.01 7.40 25.02
CA PHE A 21 -19.75 6.02 24.61
C PHE A 21 -21.08 5.33 24.33
N GLY A 22 -21.58 5.51 23.09
CA GLY A 22 -22.53 4.61 22.49
C GLY A 22 -21.80 3.36 22.01
N PHE A 23 -21.95 2.26 22.75
CA PHE A 23 -21.69 0.91 22.26
C PHE A 23 -22.64 0.63 21.08
N GLY A 24 -22.24 1.06 19.89
CA GLY A 24 -22.79 0.60 18.62
C GLY A 24 -21.91 -0.52 18.09
N CYS A 25 -22.52 -1.67 17.81
CA CYS A 25 -21.88 -2.75 17.06
C CYS A 25 -21.06 -2.19 15.89
N VAL A 26 -19.74 -2.39 15.94
CA VAL A 26 -18.93 -2.30 14.74
C VAL A 26 -19.23 -3.57 13.95
N CYS A 27 -20.33 -3.55 13.20
CA CYS A 27 -20.48 -4.45 12.08
C CYS A 27 -19.29 -4.19 11.17
N PHE A 28 -18.41 -5.18 11.07
CA PHE A 28 -17.32 -5.22 10.12
C PHE A 28 -17.95 -5.27 8.73
N ASP A 29 -18.17 -4.10 8.14
CA ASP A 29 -18.82 -3.96 6.85
C ASP A 29 -17.83 -4.43 5.77
N SER A 30 -18.13 -5.61 5.23
CA SER A 30 -17.41 -6.22 4.11
C SER A 30 -17.53 -5.30 2.90
N GLY A 31 -16.41 -4.65 2.56
CA GLY A 31 -16.23 -3.68 1.48
C GLY A 31 -17.26 -3.70 0.35
N SER A 32 -18.13 -2.70 0.34
CA SER A 32 -18.95 -2.32 -0.82
C SER A 32 -18.35 -1.07 -1.48
N GLY A 33 -17.26 -1.26 -2.24
CA GLY A 33 -16.87 -0.27 -3.24
C GLY A 33 -18.01 -0.11 -4.27
N LYS A 34 -18.26 1.12 -4.75
CA LYS A 34 -19.27 1.35 -5.80
C LYS A 34 -18.97 0.40 -6.99
N PRO A 35 -19.98 -0.30 -7.53
CA PRO A 35 -19.76 -1.21 -8.64
C PRO A 35 -19.17 -0.43 -9.83
N VAL A 36 -18.16 -1.03 -10.48
CA VAL A 36 -17.51 -0.41 -11.64
C VAL A 36 -18.55 -0.20 -12.75
N PRO A 37 -18.72 1.01 -13.30
CA PRO A 37 -19.69 1.25 -14.35
C PRO A 37 -19.42 0.36 -15.57
N ALA A 38 -20.46 -0.29 -16.09
CA ALA A 38 -20.35 -1.30 -17.14
C ALA A 38 -19.64 -0.81 -18.42
N ALA A 39 -19.68 0.50 -18.68
CA ALA A 39 -19.01 1.12 -19.80
C ALA A 39 -17.48 0.94 -19.78
N TYR A 40 -16.87 0.81 -18.59
CA TYR A 40 -15.43 0.60 -18.42
C TYR A 40 -15.03 -0.88 -18.50
N ILE A 41 -15.96 -1.82 -18.31
CA ILE A 41 -15.66 -3.26 -18.30
C ILE A 41 -15.15 -3.71 -19.68
N GLY A 42 -14.08 -4.49 -19.71
CA GLY A 42 -13.49 -5.10 -20.89
C GLY A 42 -11.98 -4.87 -21.02
N ALA A 43 -11.42 -5.35 -22.12
CA ALA A 43 -10.01 -5.16 -22.46
C ALA A 43 -9.82 -3.90 -23.30
N TRP A 44 -8.86 -3.07 -22.91
CA TRP A 44 -8.53 -1.80 -23.53
C TRP A 44 -7.05 -1.75 -23.89
N LYS A 45 -6.75 -1.22 -25.08
CA LYS A 45 -5.38 -1.00 -25.54
C LYS A 45 -5.14 0.49 -25.72
N GLY A 46 -4.17 1.02 -24.99
CA GLY A 46 -3.72 2.41 -25.08
C GLY A 46 -2.86 2.64 -26.33
N SER A 47 -2.89 3.86 -26.87
CA SER A 47 -2.01 4.29 -27.96
C SER A 47 -0.53 4.31 -27.56
N ASP A 48 -0.23 4.32 -26.27
CA ASP A 48 1.11 4.22 -25.68
C ASP A 48 1.60 2.76 -25.51
N GLY A 49 0.80 1.79 -25.95
CA GLY A 49 1.10 0.36 -25.80
C GLY A 49 0.68 -0.24 -24.46
N SER A 50 0.11 0.56 -23.55
CA SER A 50 -0.46 0.02 -22.31
C SER A 50 -1.69 -0.85 -22.58
N THR A 51 -1.95 -1.80 -21.70
CA THR A 51 -3.17 -2.62 -21.70
C THR A 51 -3.86 -2.53 -20.36
N LEU A 52 -5.17 -2.38 -20.39
CA LEU A 52 -6.02 -2.28 -19.22
C LEU A 52 -7.19 -3.22 -19.39
N GLU A 53 -7.29 -4.24 -18.55
CA GLU A 53 -8.38 -5.20 -18.55
C GLU A 53 -9.19 -5.03 -17.27
N ILE A 54 -10.46 -4.64 -17.41
CA ILE A 54 -11.35 -4.36 -16.28
C ILE A 54 -12.41 -5.45 -16.22
N GLY A 55 -12.36 -6.26 -15.18
CA GLY A 55 -13.35 -7.28 -14.87
C GLY A 55 -14.61 -6.70 -14.23
N GLY A 56 -15.75 -7.38 -14.39
CA GLY A 56 -17.02 -6.97 -13.78
C GLY A 56 -17.05 -7.05 -12.24
N ASN A 57 -16.11 -7.76 -11.65
CA ASN A 57 -15.88 -7.84 -10.20
C ASN A 57 -15.06 -6.65 -9.64
N GLY A 58 -14.76 -5.66 -10.48
CA GLY A 58 -13.93 -4.50 -10.10
C GLY A 58 -12.44 -4.79 -10.00
N LYS A 59 -12.00 -5.98 -10.43
CA LYS A 59 -10.58 -6.30 -10.59
C LYS A 59 -10.06 -5.72 -11.90
N VAL A 60 -8.81 -5.29 -11.89
CA VAL A 60 -8.14 -4.71 -13.05
C VAL A 60 -6.75 -5.31 -13.22
N ASN A 61 -6.44 -5.72 -14.44
CA ASN A 61 -5.08 -6.02 -14.87
C ASN A 61 -4.57 -4.83 -15.67
N PHE A 62 -3.45 -4.26 -15.26
CA PHE A 62 -2.82 -3.14 -15.96
C PHE A 62 -1.39 -3.50 -16.33
N LYS A 63 -1.00 -3.21 -17.57
CA LYS A 63 0.35 -3.41 -18.04
C LYS A 63 0.80 -2.20 -18.85
N GLN A 64 1.98 -1.71 -18.53
CA GLN A 64 2.72 -0.68 -19.26
C GLN A 64 4.20 -1.07 -19.21
N ILE A 65 5.04 -0.50 -20.09
CA ILE A 65 6.48 -0.77 -20.07
C ILE A 65 7.04 -0.52 -18.66
N GLY A 66 7.64 -1.56 -18.06
CA GLY A 66 8.22 -1.50 -16.71
C GLY A 66 7.20 -1.52 -15.56
N THR A 67 5.91 -1.76 -15.81
CA THR A 67 4.89 -1.81 -14.76
C THR A 67 3.79 -2.80 -15.12
N GLU A 68 3.55 -3.77 -14.25
CA GLU A 68 2.46 -4.73 -14.40
C GLU A 68 1.77 -4.94 -13.05
N PHE A 69 0.44 -4.86 -13.05
CA PHE A 69 -0.41 -5.15 -11.91
C PHE A 69 -1.45 -6.17 -12.32
N GLN A 70 -1.49 -7.29 -11.63
CA GLN A 70 -2.51 -8.31 -11.82
C GLN A 70 -3.48 -8.31 -10.64
N GLY A 71 -4.77 -8.35 -10.91
CA GLY A 71 -5.81 -8.43 -9.88
C GLY A 71 -5.90 -7.22 -8.95
N ALA A 72 -5.41 -6.04 -9.34
CA ALA A 72 -5.62 -4.81 -8.60
C ALA A 72 -7.12 -4.46 -8.51
N SER A 73 -7.56 -3.65 -7.56
CA SER A 73 -8.91 -3.12 -7.52
C SER A 73 -9.01 -1.80 -8.26
N LEU A 74 -10.18 -1.53 -8.86
CA LEU A 74 -10.46 -0.31 -9.58
C LEU A 74 -11.48 0.53 -8.82
N GLU A 75 -11.19 1.81 -8.63
CA GLU A 75 -12.13 2.81 -8.12
C GLU A 75 -12.29 3.92 -9.17
N ILE A 76 -13.54 4.24 -9.49
CA ILE A 76 -13.88 5.27 -10.47
C ILE A 76 -14.76 6.31 -9.80
N ASP A 77 -14.30 7.56 -9.85
CA ASP A 77 -15.10 8.73 -9.50
C ASP A 77 -15.34 9.56 -10.77
N GLU A 78 -16.53 9.42 -11.36
CA GLU A 78 -16.91 10.17 -12.55
C GLU A 78 -17.18 11.65 -12.25
N GLY A 79 -17.50 12.01 -11.01
CA GLY A 79 -17.72 13.39 -10.59
C GLY A 79 -16.40 14.17 -10.53
N GLU A 80 -15.37 13.53 -9.98
CA GLU A 80 -14.00 14.07 -9.98
C GLU A 80 -13.27 13.84 -11.31
N LYS A 81 -13.83 13.02 -12.21
CA LYS A 81 -13.19 12.54 -13.44
C LYS A 81 -11.85 11.87 -13.16
N VAL A 82 -11.82 10.98 -12.19
CA VAL A 82 -10.62 10.25 -11.78
C VAL A 82 -10.89 8.74 -11.75
N MET A 83 -9.94 7.97 -12.25
CA MET A 83 -9.86 6.53 -12.08
C MET A 83 -8.61 6.17 -11.28
N ARG A 84 -8.74 5.31 -10.28
CA ARG A 84 -7.66 4.88 -9.38
C ARG A 84 -7.54 3.36 -9.42
N ILE A 85 -6.36 2.88 -9.74
CA ILE A 85 -5.99 1.48 -9.53
C ILE A 85 -5.40 1.39 -8.13
N LYS A 86 -6.00 0.53 -7.30
CA LYS A 86 -5.55 0.24 -5.95
C LYS A 86 -5.00 -1.17 -5.88
N PHE A 87 -3.82 -1.34 -5.31
CA PHE A 87 -3.20 -2.64 -5.08
C PHE A 87 -2.91 -2.75 -3.59
N PHE A 88 -3.42 -3.79 -2.93
CA PHE A 88 -3.36 -3.94 -1.47
C PHE A 88 -3.95 -2.75 -0.68
N GLY A 89 -4.97 -2.09 -1.23
CA GLY A 89 -5.59 -0.90 -0.62
C GLY A 89 -4.81 0.40 -0.85
N PHE A 90 -3.62 0.35 -1.45
CA PHE A 90 -2.82 1.51 -1.82
C PHE A 90 -3.11 1.94 -3.25
N GLU A 91 -3.27 3.24 -3.50
CA GLU A 91 -3.35 3.78 -4.84
C GLU A 91 -1.99 3.65 -5.54
N VAL A 92 -1.90 2.80 -6.55
CA VAL A 92 -0.67 2.58 -7.34
C VAL A 92 -0.67 3.37 -8.64
N LYS A 93 -1.86 3.67 -9.17
CA LYS A 93 -2.00 4.47 -10.38
C LYS A 93 -3.25 5.32 -10.33
N LYS A 94 -3.10 6.61 -10.64
CA LYS A 94 -4.18 7.55 -10.86
C LYS A 94 -4.24 7.91 -12.34
N PHE A 95 -5.44 7.93 -12.89
CA PHE A 95 -5.73 8.43 -14.23
C PHE A 95 -6.75 9.57 -14.16
N ASN A 96 -6.50 10.62 -14.93
CA ASN A 96 -7.49 11.65 -15.23
C ASN A 96 -8.37 11.17 -16.37
N ILE A 97 -9.69 11.17 -16.16
CA ILE A 97 -10.67 10.77 -17.17
C ILE A 97 -10.96 11.99 -18.05
N ASN A 98 -10.16 12.17 -19.11
CA ASN A 98 -10.39 13.23 -20.08
C ASN A 98 -11.68 13.00 -20.87
N THR A 99 -11.95 11.75 -21.23
CA THR A 99 -13.19 11.35 -21.90
C THR A 99 -13.61 9.98 -21.39
N PRO A 100 -14.76 9.88 -20.68
CA PRO A 100 -15.26 8.59 -20.23
C PRO A 100 -15.56 7.69 -21.44
N PRO A 101 -15.67 6.37 -21.26
CA PRO A 101 -15.98 5.44 -22.34
C PRO A 101 -17.21 5.86 -23.14
N LYS A 102 -17.01 6.07 -24.45
CA LYS A 102 -18.06 6.30 -25.44
C LYS A 102 -17.89 5.25 -26.54
N GLY A 103 -18.71 4.20 -26.49
CA GLY A 103 -18.58 3.05 -27.38
C GLY A 103 -17.29 2.27 -27.10
N ASN A 104 -16.41 2.16 -28.10
CA ASN A 104 -15.13 1.44 -28.01
C ASN A 104 -13.93 2.35 -27.69
N ARG A 105 -14.16 3.61 -27.29
CA ARG A 105 -13.09 4.58 -27.05
C ARG A 105 -13.24 5.26 -25.71
N MET A 106 -12.12 5.40 -24.99
CA MET A 106 -11.99 6.30 -23.84
C MET A 106 -10.65 7.03 -23.90
N VAL A 107 -10.52 8.12 -23.14
CA VAL A 107 -9.26 8.87 -23.03
C VAL A 107 -8.93 9.05 -21.56
N LEU A 108 -7.80 8.48 -21.14
CA LEU A 108 -7.26 8.54 -19.79
C LEU A 108 -5.86 9.14 -19.85
N ASP A 109 -5.56 10.15 -19.04
CA ASP A 109 -4.27 10.89 -19.06
C ASP A 109 -3.81 11.29 -20.47
N ASN A 110 -4.74 11.75 -21.31
CA ASN A 110 -4.53 12.07 -22.73
C ASN A 110 -4.10 10.89 -23.62
N VAL A 111 -4.05 9.66 -23.10
CA VAL A 111 -3.85 8.43 -23.87
C VAL A 111 -5.21 7.94 -24.37
N THR A 112 -5.30 7.66 -25.68
CA THR A 112 -6.52 7.09 -26.25
C THR A 112 -6.49 5.58 -26.09
N TYR A 113 -7.50 5.05 -25.41
CA TYR A 113 -7.72 3.61 -25.23
C TYR A 113 -8.83 3.14 -26.16
N ILE A 114 -8.54 2.07 -26.90
CA ILE A 114 -9.49 1.39 -27.77
C ILE A 114 -9.86 0.04 -27.19
N LYS A 115 -11.17 -0.16 -26.98
CA LYS A 115 -11.75 -1.42 -26.50
C LYS A 115 -11.46 -2.50 -27.53
N GLN A 116 -10.77 -3.54 -27.11
CA GLN A 116 -10.56 -4.72 -27.92
C GLN A 116 -11.86 -5.53 -27.95
N GLY A 117 -12.22 -6.02 -29.13
CA GLY A 117 -13.36 -6.94 -29.27
C GLY A 117 -13.11 -8.16 -28.39
N PHE A 118 -14.14 -8.56 -27.63
CA PHE A 118 -14.13 -9.77 -26.85
C PHE A 118 -14.00 -10.95 -27.82
N SER A 119 -12.79 -11.46 -28.07
CA SER A 119 -12.68 -12.84 -28.51
C SER A 119 -13.11 -13.63 -27.29
N THR A 120 -14.29 -14.22 -27.35
CA THR A 120 -14.74 -15.24 -26.42
C THR A 120 -13.68 -16.33 -26.41
N GLN A 121 -12.71 -16.25 -25.50
CA GLN A 121 -12.15 -17.46 -24.95
C GLN A 121 -13.28 -18.05 -24.14
N GLN A 122 -14.04 -18.86 -24.86
CA GLN A 122 -14.87 -19.96 -24.39
C GLN A 122 -14.42 -20.37 -22.98
N ASP A 123 -15.37 -20.34 -22.05
CA ASP A 123 -15.29 -21.00 -20.75
C ASP A 123 -14.57 -22.35 -20.96
N LYS A 124 -13.29 -22.39 -20.60
CA LYS A 124 -12.63 -23.65 -20.32
C LYS A 124 -13.09 -23.99 -18.91
N SER A 125 -14.12 -24.83 -18.88
CA SER A 125 -14.40 -25.75 -17.81
C SER A 125 -13.10 -26.15 -17.09
N GLU A 126 -13.17 -26.11 -15.77
CA GLU A 126 -12.25 -26.74 -14.84
C GLU A 126 -11.96 -28.20 -15.29
N GLU A 127 -10.91 -28.39 -16.07
CA GLU A 127 -10.29 -29.70 -16.25
C GLU A 127 -8.77 -29.55 -16.17
N ASP A 128 -8.28 -30.09 -15.05
CA ASP A 128 -7.07 -30.90 -14.94
C ASP A 128 -5.74 -30.23 -15.32
N TYR A 129 -5.20 -29.44 -14.38
CA TYR A 129 -3.76 -29.23 -14.28
C TYR A 129 -3.12 -30.37 -13.47
N SER A 130 -3.07 -31.55 -14.08
CA SER A 130 -2.05 -32.54 -13.75
C SER A 130 -0.69 -32.03 -14.24
N GLY A 131 0.18 -31.71 -13.28
CA GLY A 131 1.62 -31.95 -13.41
C GLY A 131 2.46 -30.90 -14.13
N LYS A 132 2.57 -29.70 -13.56
CA LYS A 132 3.88 -29.02 -13.49
C LYS A 132 4.37 -29.08 -12.05
N ASN A 133 5.30 -29.99 -11.78
CA ASN A 133 5.98 -30.08 -10.50
C ASN A 133 6.88 -28.86 -10.23
N PHE A 134 6.96 -28.51 -8.95
CA PHE A 134 7.79 -27.52 -8.23
C PHE A 134 7.31 -26.05 -8.35
N SER A 135 6.97 -25.37 -7.25
CA SER A 135 7.82 -25.11 -6.08
C SER A 135 7.24 -25.59 -4.74
N GLU A 136 7.83 -26.64 -4.20
CA GLU A 136 8.10 -26.80 -2.77
C GLU A 136 8.92 -25.57 -2.31
N GLY A 137 8.28 -24.51 -1.78
CA GLY A 137 9.02 -23.26 -1.51
C GLY A 137 8.27 -22.03 -0.97
N SER A 138 7.00 -22.12 -0.55
CA SER A 138 6.32 -20.98 0.09
C SER A 138 6.49 -20.93 1.62
N GLU A 139 7.38 -21.73 2.19
CA GLU A 139 7.72 -21.61 3.62
C GLU A 139 9.02 -20.82 3.76
N ILE A 140 8.91 -19.51 4.00
CA ILE A 140 10.06 -18.70 4.38
C ILE A 140 10.56 -19.17 5.75
N SER A 141 11.81 -19.60 5.83
CA SER A 141 12.38 -20.09 7.09
C SER A 141 12.58 -18.97 8.12
N GLU A 142 12.63 -19.33 9.40
CA GLU A 142 12.86 -18.38 10.50
C GLU A 142 14.14 -17.55 10.29
N SER A 143 15.22 -18.18 9.84
CA SER A 143 16.49 -17.50 9.58
C SER A 143 16.40 -16.50 8.42
N GLN A 144 15.61 -16.80 7.39
CA GLN A 144 15.34 -15.87 6.28
C GLN A 144 14.49 -14.67 6.75
N ILE A 145 13.47 -14.89 7.58
CA ILE A 145 12.67 -13.79 8.17
C ILE A 145 13.58 -12.87 9.00
N ILE A 146 14.40 -13.44 9.87
CA ILE A 146 15.30 -12.66 10.73
C ILE A 146 16.29 -11.86 9.89
N SER A 147 16.86 -12.46 8.84
CA SER A 147 17.80 -11.78 7.94
C SER A 147 17.11 -10.64 7.20
N LEU A 148 15.92 -10.89 6.63
CA LEU A 148 15.10 -9.90 5.93
C LEU A 148 14.77 -8.69 6.82
N LEU A 149 14.37 -8.93 8.08
CA LEU A 149 14.09 -7.87 9.05
C LEU A 149 15.34 -7.05 9.39
N ARG A 150 16.47 -7.72 9.67
CA ARG A 150 17.73 -7.05 10.02
C ARG A 150 18.21 -6.19 8.88
N GLU A 151 18.33 -6.77 7.70
CA GLU A 151 18.73 -6.08 6.49
C GLU A 151 17.84 -4.88 6.19
N THR A 152 16.52 -5.04 6.27
CA THR A 152 15.57 -3.93 6.09
C THR A 152 15.83 -2.78 7.06
N ILE A 153 16.04 -3.07 8.35
CA ILE A 153 16.26 -2.03 9.37
C ILE A 153 17.64 -1.40 9.22
N LEU A 154 18.66 -2.17 8.85
CA LEU A 154 20.03 -1.67 8.67
C LEU A 154 20.13 -0.76 7.44
N ASP A 155 19.55 -1.17 6.30
CA ASP A 155 19.53 -0.35 5.09
C ASP A 155 18.66 0.90 5.28
N PHE A 156 17.55 0.78 6.02
CA PHE A 156 16.75 1.94 6.43
C PHE A 156 17.55 2.90 7.32
N ASN A 157 18.34 2.36 8.26
CA ASN A 157 19.22 3.17 9.11
C ASN A 157 20.36 3.83 8.31
N GLU A 158 20.87 3.18 7.27
CA GLU A 158 21.84 3.77 6.35
C GLU A 158 21.22 4.93 5.56
N ALA A 159 20.01 4.74 5.03
CA ALA A 159 19.26 5.80 4.35
C ALA A 159 19.01 7.01 5.27
N ILE A 160 18.64 6.79 6.54
CA ILE A 160 18.52 7.86 7.55
C ILE A 160 19.85 8.61 7.74
N GLN A 161 20.96 7.89 7.84
CA GLN A 161 22.27 8.49 8.08
C GLN A 161 22.72 9.36 6.91
N ARG A 162 22.49 8.87 5.69
CA ARG A 162 22.77 9.56 4.42
C ARG A 162 21.76 10.66 4.09
N GLU A 163 20.59 10.64 4.75
CA GLU A 163 19.42 11.48 4.42
C GLU A 163 18.94 11.29 2.97
N ASP A 164 19.18 10.09 2.43
CA ASP A 164 18.86 9.72 1.05
C ASP A 164 18.28 8.31 1.03
N PHE A 165 17.06 8.20 0.52
CA PHE A 165 16.30 6.95 0.44
C PHE A 165 16.33 6.32 -0.96
N SER A 166 17.07 6.88 -1.92
CA SER A 166 17.08 6.42 -3.31
C SER A 166 17.50 4.96 -3.43
N GLU A 167 18.66 4.60 -2.86
CA GLU A 167 19.17 3.21 -2.87
C GLU A 167 18.26 2.24 -2.10
N PHE A 168 17.67 2.70 -0.98
CA PHE A 168 16.73 1.91 -0.20
C PHE A 168 15.47 1.57 -1.00
N ILE A 169 14.90 2.56 -1.70
CA ILE A 169 13.72 2.37 -2.55
C ILE A 169 14.06 1.48 -3.75
N GLU A 170 15.20 1.67 -4.40
CA GLU A 170 15.59 0.88 -5.56
C GLU A 170 15.80 -0.60 -5.21
N SER A 171 16.54 -0.86 -4.13
CA SER A 171 16.98 -2.21 -3.76
C SER A 171 15.97 -3.01 -2.94
N ARG A 172 15.20 -2.36 -2.05
CA ARG A 172 14.31 -3.05 -1.10
C ARG A 172 12.84 -2.96 -1.45
N ALA A 173 12.39 -1.91 -2.11
CA ALA A 173 10.96 -1.69 -2.29
C ALA A 173 10.36 -2.50 -3.46
N SER A 174 9.14 -2.95 -3.25
CA SER A 174 8.31 -3.58 -4.27
C SER A 174 7.88 -2.56 -5.32
N THR A 175 7.48 -3.02 -6.50
CA THR A 175 6.98 -2.13 -7.56
C THR A 175 5.85 -1.22 -7.08
N PRO A 176 4.82 -1.69 -6.36
CA PRO A 176 3.78 -0.83 -5.78
C PRO A 176 4.34 0.26 -4.85
N PHE A 177 5.30 -0.09 -3.99
CA PHE A 177 5.90 0.85 -3.05
C PHE A 177 6.69 1.95 -3.77
N ARG A 178 7.48 1.58 -4.79
CA ARG A 178 8.27 2.54 -5.60
C ARG A 178 7.40 3.55 -6.35
N GLN A 179 6.16 3.19 -6.68
CA GLN A 179 5.23 4.09 -7.37
C GLN A 179 4.54 5.06 -6.41
N GLN A 180 4.40 4.69 -5.14
CA GLN A 180 3.74 5.50 -4.14
C GLN A 180 4.68 6.51 -3.48
N PHE A 181 5.95 6.15 -3.31
CA PHE A 181 6.90 6.95 -2.55
C PHE A 181 8.14 7.30 -3.36
N THR A 182 8.41 8.60 -3.46
CA THR A 182 9.72 9.11 -3.90
C THR A 182 10.73 9.13 -2.75
N PRO A 183 12.05 9.25 -3.03
CA PRO A 183 13.05 9.43 -1.98
C PRO A 183 12.75 10.61 -1.05
N ASP A 184 12.33 11.75 -1.61
CA ASP A 184 11.97 12.94 -0.83
C ASP A 184 10.74 12.72 0.06
N GLN A 185 9.73 12.00 -0.44
CA GLN A 185 8.55 11.65 0.35
C GLN A 185 8.92 10.69 1.49
N MET A 186 9.82 9.74 1.25
CA MET A 186 10.36 8.89 2.32
C MET A 186 11.11 9.72 3.37
N ALA A 187 11.99 10.63 2.96
CA ALA A 187 12.70 11.51 3.87
C ALA A 187 11.73 12.37 4.70
N SER A 188 10.67 12.90 4.07
CA SER A 188 9.63 13.65 4.76
C SER A 188 8.84 12.79 5.76
N ASN A 189 8.45 11.57 5.38
CA ASN A 189 7.69 10.65 6.25
C ASN A 189 8.53 10.16 7.45
N PHE A 190 9.84 10.11 7.28
CA PHE A 190 10.80 9.71 8.32
C PHE A 190 11.62 10.88 8.87
N SER A 191 11.10 12.11 8.78
CA SER A 191 11.82 13.32 9.22
C SER A 191 12.27 13.24 10.68
N THR A 192 11.42 12.71 11.57
CA THR A 192 11.79 12.52 12.99
C THR A 192 12.98 11.58 13.17
N PHE A 193 13.14 10.57 12.30
CA PHE A 193 14.32 9.70 12.33
C PHE A 193 15.57 10.44 11.88
N ILE A 194 15.48 11.24 10.81
CA ILE A 194 16.57 12.08 10.31
C ILE A 194 16.99 13.12 11.34
N GLU A 195 16.04 13.91 11.87
CA GLU A 195 16.27 14.94 12.89
C GLU A 195 16.96 14.38 14.14
N ARG A 196 16.61 13.14 14.52
CA ARG A 196 17.15 12.46 15.71
C ARG A 196 18.18 11.38 15.37
N LYS A 197 18.78 11.39 14.18
CA LYS A 197 19.67 10.30 13.70
C LYS A 197 20.82 9.98 14.65
N LYS A 198 21.42 10.99 15.28
CA LYS A 198 22.50 10.79 16.29
C LYS A 198 22.06 9.96 17.50
N GLN A 199 20.78 10.02 17.86
CA GLN A 199 20.21 9.24 18.96
C GLN A 199 19.67 7.89 18.46
N ILE A 200 19.04 7.86 17.29
CA ILE A 200 18.32 6.69 16.79
C ILE A 200 19.25 5.69 16.08
N SER A 201 20.20 6.16 15.28
CA SER A 201 21.06 5.26 14.48
C SER A 201 21.86 4.26 15.32
N PRO A 202 22.43 4.63 16.49
CA PRO A 202 23.08 3.66 17.38
C PRO A 202 22.11 2.62 17.97
N ILE A 203 20.81 2.95 18.08
CA ILE A 203 19.78 2.02 18.56
C ILE A 203 19.44 1.03 17.44
N LEU A 204 19.19 1.52 16.23
CA LEU A 204 18.88 0.67 15.07
C LEU A 204 20.05 -0.24 14.68
N ALA A 205 21.30 0.21 14.81
CA ALA A 205 22.48 -0.61 14.50
C ALA A 205 22.58 -1.90 15.36
N GLN A 206 21.99 -1.91 16.56
CA GLN A 206 22.03 -3.06 17.47
C GLN A 206 21.27 -4.28 16.93
N VAL A 207 20.35 -4.12 15.96
CA VAL A 207 19.55 -5.23 15.43
C VAL A 207 20.40 -6.33 14.78
N SER A 208 21.61 -5.99 14.32
CA SER A 208 22.59 -6.94 13.76
C SER A 208 22.96 -8.06 14.73
N GLY A 209 23.02 -7.76 16.04
CA GLY A 209 23.42 -8.72 17.08
C GLY A 209 22.29 -9.18 18.00
N ILE A 210 21.05 -8.72 17.79
CA ILE A 210 19.91 -9.03 18.66
C ILE A 210 18.88 -9.85 17.89
N SER A 211 18.33 -10.90 18.52
CA SER A 211 17.20 -11.64 17.94
C SER A 211 15.88 -10.90 18.18
N PRO A 212 15.01 -10.80 17.16
CA PRO A 212 13.68 -10.21 17.33
C PRO A 212 12.75 -11.15 18.08
N SER A 213 11.73 -10.59 18.72
CA SER A 213 10.50 -11.29 19.09
C SER A 213 9.42 -10.84 18.11
N TYR A 214 8.79 -11.78 17.40
CA TYR A 214 7.87 -11.46 16.31
C TYR A 214 6.81 -12.52 16.09
N SER A 215 5.77 -12.13 15.36
CA SER A 215 4.80 -13.00 14.70
C SER A 215 4.83 -12.72 13.19
N HIS A 216 4.43 -13.69 12.39
CA HIS A 216 4.30 -13.49 10.95
C HIS A 216 3.06 -14.19 10.39
N LYS A 217 2.61 -13.73 9.23
CA LYS A 217 1.52 -14.33 8.45
C LYS A 217 1.89 -14.32 6.98
N LEU A 218 1.65 -15.44 6.30
CA LEU A 218 1.71 -15.52 4.85
C LEU A 218 0.29 -15.45 4.31
N LEU A 219 0.04 -14.49 3.41
CA LEU A 219 -1.25 -14.23 2.80
C LEU A 219 -1.09 -14.33 1.28
N GLU A 220 -2.01 -15.01 0.61
CA GLU A 220 -2.15 -14.87 -0.84
C GLU A 220 -3.20 -13.80 -1.12
N VAL A 221 -2.83 -12.77 -1.87
CA VAL A 221 -3.73 -11.67 -2.23
C VAL A 221 -3.53 -11.33 -3.69
N ASN A 222 -4.60 -11.48 -4.47
CA ASN A 222 -4.60 -11.25 -5.92
C ASN A 222 -3.54 -12.08 -6.67
N GLY A 223 -3.26 -13.31 -6.20
CA GLY A 223 -2.25 -14.19 -6.80
C GLY A 223 -0.80 -13.83 -6.43
N TYR A 224 -0.59 -12.95 -5.46
CA TYR A 224 0.72 -12.63 -4.91
C TYR A 224 0.85 -13.08 -3.46
N ASP A 225 2.02 -13.60 -3.12
CA ASP A 225 2.38 -13.90 -1.75
C ASP A 225 2.81 -12.62 -1.02
N VAL A 226 2.15 -12.36 0.11
CA VAL A 226 2.47 -11.28 1.03
C VAL A 226 2.80 -11.81 2.40
N LEU A 227 3.98 -11.44 2.87
CA LEU A 227 4.49 -11.76 4.19
C LEU A 227 4.31 -10.55 5.10
N GLU A 228 3.42 -10.68 6.09
CA GLU A 228 3.27 -9.70 7.15
C GLU A 228 4.12 -10.10 8.35
N ILE A 229 4.92 -9.17 8.89
CA ILE A 229 5.78 -9.42 10.04
C ILE A 229 5.67 -8.26 11.03
N GLU A 230 5.31 -8.57 12.27
CA GLU A 230 5.20 -7.59 13.35
C GLU A 230 5.93 -8.06 14.61
N GLY A 231 6.50 -7.13 15.36
CA GLY A 231 7.30 -7.50 16.51
C GLY A 231 8.21 -6.40 17.03
N SER A 232 9.28 -6.81 17.71
CA SER A 232 10.27 -5.90 18.25
C SER A 232 11.67 -6.51 18.41
N PHE A 233 12.69 -5.67 18.37
CA PHE A 233 14.02 -5.93 18.88
C PHE A 233 14.17 -5.29 20.27
N ASN A 234 14.74 -6.04 21.22
CA ASN A 234 15.04 -5.55 22.57
C ASN A 234 16.30 -4.65 22.61
N THR A 235 16.35 -3.64 21.73
CA THR A 235 17.42 -2.64 21.67
C THR A 235 17.49 -1.79 22.94
N LYS A 236 18.60 -1.07 23.13
CA LYS A 236 18.84 -0.18 24.28
C LYS A 236 19.14 1.26 23.82
N PRO A 237 18.72 2.29 24.58
CA PRO A 237 18.01 2.21 25.87
C PRO A 237 16.52 1.85 25.75
N VAL A 238 15.96 1.95 24.54
CA VAL A 238 14.54 1.72 24.23
C VAL A 238 14.37 0.66 23.15
N LYS A 239 13.17 0.06 23.03
CA LYS A 239 12.91 -1.01 22.07
C LYS A 239 12.66 -0.45 20.67
N THR A 240 12.95 -1.27 19.67
CA THR A 240 12.63 -1.00 18.27
C THR A 240 11.49 -1.92 17.86
N TYR A 241 10.33 -1.35 17.57
CA TYR A 241 9.14 -2.06 17.10
C TYR A 241 9.04 -1.97 15.58
N PHE A 242 8.53 -3.02 14.94
CA PHE A 242 8.28 -3.07 13.51
C PHE A 242 6.90 -3.67 13.19
N ASN A 243 6.31 -3.21 12.08
CA ASN A 243 5.14 -3.81 11.42
C ASN A 243 5.34 -3.61 9.92
N ASN A 244 5.98 -4.59 9.29
CA ASN A 244 6.38 -4.55 7.89
C ASN A 244 5.55 -5.55 7.09
N GLN A 245 5.31 -5.24 5.82
CA GLN A 245 4.76 -6.19 4.85
C GLN A 245 5.72 -6.30 3.67
N TYR A 246 5.89 -7.51 3.17
CA TYR A 246 6.73 -7.81 2.02
C TYR A 246 5.91 -8.51 0.95
N LEU A 247 6.16 -8.17 -0.29
CA LEU A 247 5.60 -8.80 -1.49
C LEU A 247 6.68 -9.69 -2.11
N LEU A 248 6.35 -10.93 -2.46
CA LEU A 248 7.25 -11.78 -3.23
C LEU A 248 7.22 -11.34 -4.70
N GLU A 249 8.29 -10.71 -5.16
CA GLU A 249 8.45 -10.19 -6.53
C GLU A 249 9.78 -10.70 -7.10
N ASP A 250 9.76 -11.34 -8.27
CA ASP A 250 10.94 -11.95 -8.91
C ASP A 250 11.71 -12.94 -8.02
N GLY A 251 10.98 -13.70 -7.19
CA GLY A 251 11.57 -14.64 -6.24
C GLY A 251 12.27 -13.97 -5.04
N LYS A 252 12.07 -12.67 -4.83
CA LYS A 252 12.63 -11.91 -3.69
C LYS A 252 11.54 -11.21 -2.91
N TRP A 253 11.66 -11.23 -1.58
CA TRP A 253 10.78 -10.46 -0.70
C TRP A 253 11.16 -8.98 -0.74
N LYS A 254 10.28 -8.15 -1.29
CA LYS A 254 10.45 -6.69 -1.40
C LYS A 254 9.43 -5.96 -0.52
N ILE A 255 9.81 -4.84 0.08
CA ILE A 255 8.97 -4.07 0.99
C ILE A 255 7.71 -3.56 0.27
N LEU A 256 6.55 -3.92 0.80
CA LEU A 256 5.25 -3.38 0.44
C LEU A 256 4.79 -2.32 1.45
N LYS A 257 5.22 -2.45 2.71
CA LYS A 257 4.95 -1.50 3.80
C LYS A 257 6.10 -1.55 4.80
N ILE A 258 6.55 -0.38 5.26
CA ILE A 258 7.52 -0.24 6.35
C ILE A 258 6.93 0.62 7.47
N ALA A 259 6.98 0.12 8.70
CA ALA A 259 6.62 0.91 9.87
C ALA A 259 7.56 0.54 11.02
N ILE A 260 8.41 1.50 11.41
CA ILE A 260 9.40 1.34 12.47
C ILE A 260 9.13 2.39 13.55
N ARG A 261 9.20 1.98 14.82
CA ARG A 261 9.04 2.87 15.98
C ARG A 261 10.12 2.59 17.02
N VAL A 262 10.76 3.64 17.52
CA VAL A 262 11.78 3.55 18.58
C VAL A 262 11.23 4.21 19.84
N ARG A 263 10.89 3.43 20.87
CA ARG A 263 10.24 3.91 22.11
C ARG A 263 10.37 2.95 23.28
#